data_AF-A0A2D6Y9K0-F1
#
_entry.id   AF-A0A2D6Y9K0-F1
#
_cell.length_a   1.000
_cell.length_b   1.000
_cell.length_c   1.000
_cell.angle_alpha   90.00
_cell.angle_beta   90.00
_cell.angle_gamma   90.00
#
_symmetry.space_group_name_H-M   'P 1'
#
loop_
_entity.id
_entity.type
_entity.pdbx_description
1 polymer ?
#
loop_
_entity_poly.entity_id
_entity_poly.type
_entity_poly.pdbx_seq_one_letter_code
_entity_poly.pdbx_strand_id
1 'polypeptide(L)'
;MSQKTNSHKKLGFSVPENYFSTSKTQILDVIRNEKSTAPPVLHFKPWLLQLAAVFVLALATTWFLRQSNEKFNSFDALLLDSLVIEDDDFPDWYEENYVLNDID
;
A
#
# COMPACT_ATOMS: atom_id res chain seq x y z
N MET A 1 -22.07 -68.62 54.02
CA MET A 1 -20.72 -68.40 53.46
C MET A 1 -20.76 -67.18 52.54
N SER A 2 -19.97 -66.15 52.80
CA SER A 2 -19.90 -64.94 51.95
C SER A 2 -18.46 -64.76 51.47
N GLN A 3 -18.21 -65.01 50.18
CA GLN A 3 -16.95 -64.67 49.52
C GLN A 3 -17.18 -63.40 48.71
N LYS A 4 -16.80 -62.24 49.27
CA LYS A 4 -16.70 -61.00 48.51
C LYS A 4 -15.35 -60.99 47.78
N THR A 5 -15.37 -61.25 46.48
CA THR A 5 -14.20 -61.17 45.62
C THR A 5 -13.89 -59.71 45.27
N ASN A 6 -12.78 -59.18 45.77
CA ASN A 6 -12.27 -57.83 45.44
C ASN A 6 -11.77 -57.80 43.98
N SER A 7 -12.66 -57.47 43.04
CA SER A 7 -12.35 -57.32 41.61
C SER A 7 -12.03 -55.86 41.26
N HIS A 8 -11.02 -55.28 41.89
CA HIS A 8 -10.56 -53.90 41.63
C HIS A 8 -9.06 -53.84 41.31
N LYS A 9 -8.52 -54.77 40.52
CA LYS A 9 -7.07 -54.85 40.30
C LYS A 9 -6.54 -54.13 39.05
N LYS A 10 -7.36 -53.46 38.25
CA LYS A 10 -6.86 -52.89 36.98
C LYS A 10 -7.59 -51.62 36.48
N LEU A 11 -7.85 -50.67 37.37
CA LEU A 11 -8.40 -49.35 37.00
C LEU A 11 -7.32 -48.26 36.79
N GLY A 12 -6.04 -48.64 36.79
CA GLY A 12 -4.93 -47.70 36.57
C GLY A 12 -4.41 -47.75 35.14
N PHE A 13 -4.12 -46.59 34.56
CA PHE A 13 -3.37 -46.47 33.32
C PHE A 13 -1.97 -47.07 33.51
N SER A 14 -1.63 -48.10 32.75
CA SER A 14 -0.27 -48.65 32.70
C SER A 14 0.56 -47.82 31.72
N VAL A 15 1.64 -47.21 32.20
CA VAL A 15 2.59 -46.49 31.34
C VAL A 15 3.28 -47.50 30.43
N PRO A 16 3.29 -47.27 29.10
CA PRO A 16 3.99 -48.13 28.16
C PRO A 16 5.50 -48.19 28.44
N GLU A 17 6.11 -49.32 28.12
CA GLU A 17 7.55 -49.51 28.21
C GLU A 17 8.27 -48.40 27.42
N ASN A 18 9.29 -47.79 28.02
CA ASN A 18 10.10 -46.71 27.42
C ASN A 18 9.38 -45.38 27.09
N TYR A 19 8.11 -45.16 27.49
CA TYR A 19 7.36 -43.92 27.19
C TYR A 19 8.15 -42.64 27.50
N PHE A 20 8.74 -42.53 28.69
CA PHE A 20 9.47 -41.35 29.10
C PHE A 20 10.81 -41.15 28.36
N SER A 21 11.44 -42.24 27.93
CA SER A 21 12.69 -42.18 27.16
C SER A 21 12.41 -41.68 25.73
N THR A 22 11.39 -42.26 25.09
CA THR A 22 10.96 -41.88 23.74
C THR A 22 10.38 -40.47 23.71
N SER A 23 9.57 -40.10 24.71
CA SER A 23 8.98 -38.76 24.79
C SER A 23 10.04 -37.66 24.88
N LYS A 24 11.05 -37.84 25.73
CA LYS A 24 12.13 -36.86 25.89
C LYS A 24 12.98 -36.73 24.64
N THR A 25 13.32 -37.85 24.00
CA THR A 25 14.11 -37.85 22.76
C THR A 25 13.35 -37.19 21.62
N GLN A 26 12.05 -37.48 21.48
CA GLN A 26 11.18 -36.87 20.48
C GLN A 26 11.03 -35.35 20.67
N ILE A 27 10.86 -34.88 21.91
CA ILE A 27 10.79 -33.44 22.20
C ILE A 27 12.10 -32.73 21.82
N LEU A 28 13.25 -33.33 22.15
CA LEU A 28 14.56 -32.77 21.81
C LEU A 28 14.80 -32.71 20.29
N ASP A 29 14.37 -33.74 19.55
CA ASP A 29 14.48 -33.77 18.09
C ASP A 29 13.61 -32.68 17.43
N VAL A 30 12.40 -32.46 17.94
CA VAL A 30 11.52 -31.39 17.45
C VAL A 30 12.17 -30.01 17.66
N ILE A 31 12.66 -29.72 18.88
CA ILE A 31 13.30 -28.43 19.19
C ILE A 31 14.56 -28.22 18.33
N ARG A 32 15.35 -29.27 18.10
CA ARG A 32 16.55 -29.21 17.27
C ARG A 32 16.22 -28.92 15.80
N ASN A 33 15.15 -29.52 15.27
CA ASN A 33 14.71 -29.31 13.89
C ASN A 33 14.03 -27.94 13.69
N GLU A 34 13.28 -27.43 14.67
CA GLU A 34 12.68 -26.09 14.63
C GLU A 34 13.74 -24.98 14.54
N LYS A 35 14.89 -25.15 15.21
CA LYS A 35 16.00 -24.19 15.13
C LYS A 35 16.68 -24.16 13.76
N SER A 36 16.50 -25.20 12.93
CA SER A 36 17.15 -25.31 11.62
C SER A 36 16.32 -24.72 10.46
N THR A 37 15.03 -24.49 10.67
CA THR A 37 14.14 -23.90 9.67
C THR A 37 13.96 -22.42 9.95
N ALA A 38 14.95 -21.60 9.58
CA ALA A 38 14.75 -20.17 9.48
C ALA A 38 13.59 -19.92 8.48
N PRO A 39 12.58 -19.10 8.83
CA PRO A 39 11.48 -18.83 7.91
C PRO A 39 12.03 -18.21 6.62
N PRO A 40 11.49 -18.55 5.44
CA PRO A 40 11.93 -17.96 4.18
C PRO A 40 11.57 -16.47 4.17
N VAL A 41 12.50 -15.63 4.64
CA VAL A 41 12.39 -14.18 4.56
C VAL A 41 12.77 -13.75 3.16
N LEU A 42 11.83 -13.14 2.45
CA LEU A 42 12.06 -12.67 1.09
C LEU A 42 12.94 -11.41 1.13
N HIS A 43 14.25 -11.59 0.95
CA HIS A 43 15.20 -10.49 0.85
C HIS A 43 15.19 -9.92 -0.57
N PHE A 44 14.36 -8.91 -0.81
CA PHE A 44 14.45 -8.11 -2.03
C PHE A 44 15.70 -7.21 -1.97
N LYS A 45 16.50 -7.24 -3.04
CA LYS A 45 17.72 -6.43 -3.14
C LYS A 45 17.34 -4.95 -3.30
N PRO A 46 18.01 -4.00 -2.60
CA PRO A 46 17.60 -2.58 -2.57
C PRO A 46 17.60 -1.87 -3.94
N TRP A 47 18.25 -2.44 -4.95
CA TRP A 47 18.22 -1.93 -6.33
C TRP A 47 16.81 -2.00 -6.97
N LEU A 48 16.00 -3.01 -6.62
CA LEU A 48 14.62 -3.12 -7.08
C LEU A 48 13.74 -1.97 -6.55
N LEU A 49 14.10 -1.38 -5.42
CA LEU A 49 13.38 -0.28 -4.79
C LEU A 49 13.56 1.03 -5.56
N GLN A 50 14.73 1.23 -6.18
CA GLN A 50 15.01 2.38 -7.05
C GLN A 50 14.19 2.32 -8.35
N LEU A 51 14.10 1.13 -8.96
CA LEU A 51 13.28 0.89 -10.14
C LEU A 51 11.78 1.14 -9.88
N ALA A 52 11.28 0.73 -8.72
CA ALA A 52 9.90 0.98 -8.32
C ALA A 52 9.59 2.48 -8.16
N ALA A 53 10.50 3.25 -7.56
CA ALA A 53 10.33 4.69 -7.38
C ALA A 53 10.22 5.45 -8.72
N VAL A 54 11.10 5.13 -9.68
CA VAL A 54 11.06 5.73 -11.03
C VAL A 54 9.77 5.37 -11.76
N PHE A 55 9.30 4.12 -11.62
CA PHE A 55 8.06 3.67 -12.24
C PHE A 55 6.83 4.38 -11.66
N VAL A 56 6.74 4.52 -10.34
CA VAL A 56 5.64 5.27 -9.69
C VAL A 56 5.66 6.73 -10.11
N LEU A 57 6.84 7.35 -10.20
CA LEU A 57 6.98 8.75 -10.62
C LEU A 57 6.57 8.94 -12.08
N ALA A 58 6.93 8.02 -12.98
CA ALA A 58 6.49 8.03 -14.38
C ALA A 58 4.97 7.81 -14.52
N LEU A 59 4.36 6.94 -13.71
CA LEU A 59 2.92 6.75 -13.69
C LEU A 59 2.18 7.99 -13.14
N ALA A 60 2.71 8.61 -12.09
CA ALA A 60 2.16 9.83 -11.52
C ALA A 60 2.21 10.99 -12.52
N THR A 61 3.34 11.18 -13.20
CA THR A 61 3.49 12.25 -14.20
C THR A 61 2.61 12.02 -15.43
N THR A 62 2.49 10.78 -15.92
CA THR A 62 1.63 10.46 -17.07
C THR A 62 0.14 10.69 -16.76
N TRP A 63 -0.33 10.33 -15.56
CA TRP A 63 -1.72 10.59 -15.17
C TRP A 63 -1.99 12.08 -14.88
N PHE A 64 -1.05 12.77 -14.23
CA PHE A 64 -1.14 14.20 -13.95
C PHE A 64 -1.18 15.05 -15.23
N LEU A 65 -0.27 14.80 -16.18
CA LEU A 65 -0.24 15.52 -17.46
C LEU A 65 -1.53 15.30 -18.27
N ARG A 66 -2.07 14.07 -18.25
CA ARG A 66 -3.37 13.76 -18.88
C ARG A 66 -4.52 14.55 -18.25
N GLN A 67 -4.55 14.68 -16.92
CA GLN A 67 -5.58 15.44 -16.22
C GLN A 67 -5.44 16.96 -16.41
N SER A 68 -4.22 17.45 -16.61
CA SER A 68 -3.92 18.87 -16.78
C SER A 68 -4.33 19.43 -18.14
N ASN A 69 -4.20 18.66 -19.23
CA ASN A 69 -4.53 19.14 -20.58
C ASN A 69 -5.98 19.59 -20.75
N GLU A 70 -6.93 19.00 -20.02
CA GLU A 70 -8.35 19.39 -20.10
C GLU A 70 -8.62 20.73 -19.40
N LYS A 71 -7.83 21.09 -18.37
CA LYS A 71 -8.06 22.30 -17.56
C LYS A 71 -7.43 23.56 -18.13
N PHE A 72 -6.39 23.45 -18.96
CA PHE A 72 -5.73 24.61 -19.57
C PHE A 72 -6.57 25.26 -20.67
N ASN A 73 -7.25 24.47 -21.51
CA ASN A 73 -8.09 25.00 -22.60
C ASN A 73 -9.27 25.86 -22.08
N SER A 74 -9.85 25.51 -20.92
CA SER A 74 -10.94 26.28 -20.34
C SER A 74 -10.49 27.61 -19.72
N PHE A 75 -9.24 27.68 -19.24
CA PHE A 75 -8.72 28.89 -18.63
C PHE A 75 -8.39 29.94 -19.69
N ASP A 76 -7.78 29.52 -20.81
CA ASP A 76 -7.53 30.40 -21.95
C ASP A 76 -8.84 30.92 -22.54
N ALA A 77 -9.89 30.10 -22.64
CA ALA A 77 -11.20 30.55 -23.11
C ALA A 77 -11.81 31.62 -22.19
N LEU A 78 -11.74 31.43 -20.86
CA LEU A 78 -12.24 32.41 -19.88
C LEU A 78 -11.41 33.69 -19.84
N LEU A 79 -10.09 33.59 -20.03
CA LEU A 79 -9.22 34.76 -20.13
C LEU A 79 -9.47 35.53 -21.43
N LEU A 80 -9.70 34.83 -22.54
CA LEU A 80 -10.00 35.45 -23.81
C LEU A 80 -11.35 36.17 -23.76
N ASP A 81 -12.35 35.56 -23.13
CA ASP A 81 -13.68 36.15 -22.91
C ASP A 81 -13.61 37.39 -22.00
N SER A 82 -12.76 37.36 -20.97
CA SER A 82 -12.53 38.53 -20.10
C SER A 82 -11.73 39.66 -20.76
N LEU A 83 -10.95 39.35 -21.80
CA LEU A 83 -10.12 40.32 -22.54
C LEU A 83 -10.83 40.85 -23.79
N VAL A 84 -11.77 40.07 -24.35
CA VAL A 84 -12.63 40.47 -25.46
C VAL A 84 -13.52 41.61 -24.98
N ILE A 85 -13.43 42.72 -25.69
CA ILE A 85 -14.34 43.85 -25.57
C ILE A 85 -15.31 43.72 -26.74
N GLU A 86 -16.60 43.92 -26.49
CA GLU A 86 -17.62 43.87 -27.53
C GLU A 86 -17.38 45.01 -28.55
N ASP A 87 -17.62 44.76 -29.84
CA ASP A 87 -17.25 45.68 -30.92
C ASP A 87 -17.95 47.05 -30.82
N ASP A 88 -19.10 47.10 -30.15
CA ASP A 88 -19.87 48.31 -29.84
C ASP A 88 -19.30 49.11 -28.67
N ASP A 89 -18.70 48.44 -27.68
CA ASP A 89 -18.04 49.06 -26.53
C ASP A 89 -16.54 49.38 -26.78
N PHE A 90 -15.96 48.84 -27.85
CA PHE A 90 -14.56 49.05 -28.21
C PHE A 90 -14.17 50.51 -28.46
N PRO A 91 -14.97 51.36 -29.16
CA PRO A 91 -14.62 52.76 -29.39
C PRO A 91 -14.46 53.55 -28.08
N ASP A 92 -15.36 53.34 -27.12
CA ASP A 92 -15.38 54.02 -25.84
C ASP A 92 -14.21 53.56 -24.96
N TRP A 93 -13.95 52.24 -24.90
CA TRP A 93 -12.78 51.69 -24.21
C TRP A 93 -11.45 52.19 -24.80
N TYR A 94 -11.34 52.27 -26.12
CA TYR A 94 -10.15 52.75 -26.82
C TYR A 94 -9.90 54.25 -26.58
N GLU A 95 -10.95 55.07 -26.61
CA GLU A 95 -10.86 56.50 -26.32
C GLU A 95 -10.40 56.73 -24.87
N GLU A 96 -10.98 56.02 -23.90
CA GLU A 96 -10.63 56.13 -22.48
C GLU A 96 -9.20 55.66 -22.16
N ASN A 97 -8.80 54.50 -22.68
CA ASN A 97 -7.52 53.88 -22.30
C ASN A 97 -6.32 54.36 -23.12
N TYR A 98 -6.55 54.88 -24.33
CA TYR A 98 -5.46 55.21 -25.27
C TYR A 98 -5.47 56.68 -25.71
N VAL A 99 -6.64 57.28 -25.95
CA VAL A 99 -6.72 58.65 -26.49
C VAL A 99 -6.71 59.70 -25.38
N LEU A 100 -7.42 59.46 -24.27
CA LEU A 100 -7.46 60.38 -23.13
C LEU A 100 -6.23 60.27 -22.21
N ASN A 101 -5.51 59.14 -22.28
CA ASN A 101 -4.30 58.92 -21.48
C ASN A 101 -3.04 59.59 -22.09
N ASP A 102 -3.14 60.09 -23.33
CA ASP A 102 -2.07 60.84 -24.02
C ASP A 102 -2.15 62.37 -23.79
N ILE A 103 -3.06 62.84 -22.93
CA ILE A 103 -3.19 64.25 -22.57
C ILE A 103 -2.62 64.46 -21.16
N ASP A 104 -1.34 64.83 -21.09
CA ASP A 104 -0.79 65.64 -19.98
C ASP A 104 -1.36 67.07 -20.01
#